data_AF-A0A932TCJ5-F1
#
_entry.id   AF-A0A932TCJ5-F1
#
_cell.length_a   1.000
_cell.length_b   1.000
_cell.length_c   1.000
_cell.angle_alpha   90.00
_cell.angle_beta   90.00
_cell.angle_gamma   90.00
#
_symmetry.space_group_name_H-M   'P 1'
#
loop_
_entity.id
_entity.type
_entity.pdbx_description
1 polymer ?
#
loop_
_entity_poly.entity_id
_entity_poly.type
_entity_poly.pdbx_seq_one_letter_code
_entity_poly.pdbx_strand_id
1 'polypeptide(L)'
;MTRRSREVATLAMLLVIAGGGIWLTRAGAQPLSLSVVERLRAATVFIGAYDPRSDRLRASGSGFVVSPGGDIVTARHVAEGAGRLRVFLHSGQPDEQRLDATITRLDRAIRRYPLPFEAFEVGATPDGTYLFAASEQRDRVALIERSTGRTVELRLGGPPAPPARGQEPTPALELLQQSTPRRGKPAVAGE
;
A
#
# COMPACT_ATOMS: atom_id res chain seq x y z
N MET A 1 25.59 -36.35 -12.23
CA MET A 1 24.83 -35.46 -11.31
C MET A 1 24.74 -34.08 -11.93
N THR A 2 23.54 -33.70 -12.40
CA THR A 2 23.30 -32.59 -13.32
C THR A 2 22.94 -31.30 -12.57
N ARG A 3 23.47 -30.18 -13.08
CA ARG A 3 23.42 -28.80 -12.56
C ARG A 3 22.02 -28.16 -12.47
N ARG A 4 20.95 -28.95 -12.63
CA ARG A 4 19.53 -28.53 -12.73
C ARG A 4 18.78 -28.48 -11.40
N SER A 5 19.35 -28.98 -10.30
CA SER A 5 18.64 -29.09 -9.01
C SER A 5 18.83 -27.91 -8.05
N ARG A 6 19.55 -26.84 -8.44
CA ARG A 6 19.75 -25.64 -7.60
C ARG A 6 18.84 -24.45 -7.94
N GLU A 7 18.07 -24.49 -9.03
CA GLU A 7 17.20 -23.36 -9.43
C GLU A 7 15.78 -23.43 -8.84
N VAL A 8 15.33 -24.60 -8.37
CA VAL A 8 13.95 -24.75 -7.84
C VAL A 8 13.84 -24.29 -6.38
N ALA A 9 14.94 -24.25 -5.62
CA ALA A 9 14.93 -23.85 -4.22
C ALA A 9 14.94 -22.32 -3.99
N THR A 10 15.35 -21.52 -4.97
CA THR A 10 15.36 -20.04 -4.83
C THR A 10 14.01 -19.40 -5.20
N LEU A 11 13.18 -20.10 -5.99
CA LEU A 11 11.86 -19.61 -6.40
C LEU A 11 10.78 -19.73 -5.31
N ALA A 12 10.98 -20.56 -4.29
CA ALA A 12 10.06 -20.69 -3.15
C ALA A 12 10.22 -19.56 -2.10
N MET A 13 11.25 -18.72 -2.20
CA MET A 13 11.52 -17.65 -1.23
C MET A 13 11.14 -16.25 -1.76
N LEU A 14 10.78 -16.13 -3.04
CA LEU A 14 10.32 -14.88 -3.66
C LEU A 14 8.81 -14.63 -3.47
N LEU A 15 8.07 -15.60 -2.92
CA LEU A 15 6.63 -15.49 -2.65
C LEU A 15 6.31 -15.01 -1.22
N VAL A 16 7.32 -14.64 -0.42
CA VAL A 16 7.10 -14.22 0.98
C VAL A 16 6.99 -12.70 1.13
N ILE A 17 7.52 -11.89 0.21
CA ILE A 17 7.48 -10.41 0.37
C ILE A 17 6.39 -9.75 -0.47
N ALA A 18 5.92 -10.40 -1.54
CA ALA A 18 4.80 -9.90 -2.35
C ALA A 18 3.44 -10.57 -2.03
N GLY A 19 3.39 -11.57 -1.14
CA GLY A 19 2.15 -12.29 -0.82
C GLY A 19 2.16 -13.21 0.40
N GLY A 20 3.22 -13.27 1.21
CA GLY A 20 3.32 -14.21 2.33
C GLY A 20 3.30 -13.50 3.68
N GLY A 21 2.23 -13.71 4.45
CA GLY A 21 2.01 -13.02 5.71
C GLY A 21 3.11 -13.23 6.75
N ILE A 22 3.70 -12.11 7.19
CA ILE A 22 3.95 -11.93 8.61
C ILE A 22 2.70 -11.26 9.15
N TRP A 23 1.67 -12.06 9.42
CA TRP A 23 0.63 -11.69 10.37
C TRP A 23 1.27 -11.76 11.76
N LEU A 24 2.13 -10.79 12.11
CA LEU A 24 2.23 -10.43 13.51
C LEU A 24 0.91 -9.73 13.83
N THR A 25 -0.08 -10.52 14.24
CA THR A 25 -1.32 -10.01 14.81
C THR A 25 -0.96 -9.34 16.13
N ARG A 26 -0.48 -8.10 16.08
CA ARG A 26 -0.55 -7.23 17.23
C ARG A 26 -2.03 -7.00 17.52
N ALA A 27 -2.46 -7.50 18.68
CA ALA A 27 -3.80 -7.31 19.20
C ALA A 27 -4.14 -5.81 19.20
N GLY A 28 -5.03 -5.38 18.30
CA GLY A 28 -5.56 -4.01 18.30
C GLY A 28 -5.71 -3.35 16.92
N ALA A 29 -5.05 -3.83 15.87
CA ALA A 29 -5.31 -3.32 14.52
C ALA A 29 -6.65 -3.86 14.00
N GLN A 30 -7.61 -2.99 13.70
CA GLN A 30 -8.78 -3.41 12.94
C GLN A 30 -8.30 -3.93 11.59
N PRO A 31 -8.64 -5.16 11.19
CA PRO A 31 -8.31 -5.66 9.88
C PRO A 31 -8.91 -4.69 8.85
N LEU A 32 -8.12 -4.30 7.84
CA LEU A 32 -8.66 -3.58 6.70
C LEU A 32 -9.83 -4.39 6.14
N SER A 33 -10.92 -3.72 5.78
CA SER A 33 -12.02 -4.42 5.15
C SER A 33 -11.50 -5.14 3.90
N LEU A 34 -11.99 -6.36 3.66
CA LEU A 34 -11.63 -7.13 2.48
C LEU A 34 -11.79 -6.30 1.19
N SER A 35 -12.84 -5.47 1.14
CA SER A 35 -13.12 -4.54 0.05
C SER A 35 -12.03 -3.48 -0.18
N VAL A 36 -11.35 -3.00 0.86
CA VAL A 36 -10.23 -2.06 0.72
C VAL A 36 -9.00 -2.79 0.19
N VAL A 37 -8.71 -3.98 0.72
CA VAL A 37 -7.59 -4.81 0.27
C VAL A 37 -7.75 -5.19 -1.21
N GLU A 38 -8.95 -5.60 -1.62
CA GLU A 38 -9.25 -5.94 -3.02
C GLU A 38 -9.08 -4.73 -3.96
N ARG A 39 -9.54 -3.55 -3.55
CA ARG A 39 -9.36 -2.31 -4.34
C ARG A 39 -7.89 -1.90 -4.45
N LEU A 40 -7.14 -2.02 -3.36
CA LEU A 40 -5.71 -1.69 -3.36
C LEU A 40 -4.92 -2.69 -4.20
N ARG A 41 -5.27 -3.97 -4.16
CA ARG A 41 -4.59 -5.03 -4.90
C ARG A 41 -4.52 -4.74 -6.40
N ALA A 42 -5.58 -4.21 -7.00
CA ALA A 42 -5.60 -3.87 -8.43
C ALA A 42 -4.70 -2.68 -8.79
N ALA A 43 -4.42 -1.79 -7.83
CA ALA A 43 -3.55 -0.62 -8.01
C ALA A 43 -2.08 -0.90 -7.64
N THR A 44 -1.82 -1.93 -6.82
CA THR A 44 -0.47 -2.34 -6.43
C THR A 44 0.23 -3.07 -7.58
N VAL A 45 1.48 -2.70 -7.83
CA VAL A 45 2.33 -3.31 -8.85
C VAL A 45 3.66 -3.76 -8.25
N PHE A 46 4.26 -4.78 -8.83
CA PHE A 46 5.65 -5.13 -8.58
C PHE A 46 6.55 -4.47 -9.63
N ILE A 47 7.71 -3.99 -9.20
CA ILE A 47 8.64 -3.24 -10.05
C ILE A 47 10.01 -3.88 -9.94
N GLY A 48 10.55 -4.27 -11.09
CA GLY A 48 11.93 -4.70 -11.23
C GLY A 48 12.76 -3.62 -11.93
N ALA A 49 13.89 -3.26 -11.33
CA ALA A 49 14.90 -2.40 -11.94
C ALA A 49 16.02 -3.25 -12.51
N TYR A 50 16.30 -3.07 -13.80
CA TYR A 50 17.23 -3.90 -14.55
C TYR A 50 18.46 -3.10 -14.99
N ASP A 51 19.60 -3.78 -14.98
CA ASP A 51 20.83 -3.25 -15.57
C ASP A 51 20.67 -3.17 -17.10
N PRO A 52 20.94 -2.01 -17.72
CA PRO A 52 20.65 -1.81 -19.15
C PRO A 52 21.57 -2.63 -20.07
N ARG A 53 22.71 -3.12 -19.59
CA ARG A 53 23.68 -3.85 -20.41
C ARG A 53 23.47 -5.36 -20.35
N SER A 54 23.12 -5.87 -19.17
CA SER A 54 23.05 -7.30 -18.88
C SER A 54 21.63 -7.85 -18.76
N ASP A 55 20.61 -6.98 -18.71
CA ASP A 55 19.21 -7.32 -18.43
C ASP A 55 19.02 -8.12 -17.12
N ARG A 56 19.97 -7.99 -16.19
CA ARG A 56 19.88 -8.61 -14.86
C ARG A 56 19.10 -7.71 -13.91
N LEU A 57 18.26 -8.34 -13.09
CA LEU A 57 17.55 -7.66 -12.00
C LEU A 57 18.58 -7.12 -11.00
N ARG A 58 18.54 -5.81 -10.75
CA ARG A 58 19.45 -5.10 -9.86
C ARG A 58 18.78 -4.75 -8.53
N ALA A 59 17.52 -4.34 -8.60
CA ALA A 59 16.69 -4.02 -7.45
C ALA A 59 15.23 -4.36 -7.77
N SER A 60 14.42 -4.57 -6.74
CA SER A 60 13.00 -4.80 -6.88
C SER A 60 12.25 -4.17 -5.72
N GLY A 61 10.99 -3.81 -5.95
CA GLY A 61 10.09 -3.35 -4.91
C GLY A 61 8.67 -3.28 -5.41
N SER A 62 7.83 -2.60 -4.65
CA SER A 62 6.42 -2.38 -5.00
C SER A 62 6.22 -0.95 -5.48
N GLY A 63 5.07 -0.71 -6.10
CA GLY A 63 4.58 0.62 -6.38
C GLY A 63 3.07 0.63 -6.52
N PHE A 64 2.52 1.81 -6.80
CA PHE A 64 1.10 2.02 -7.00
C PHE A 64 0.85 2.77 -8.30
N VAL A 65 -0.13 2.31 -9.07
CA VAL A 65 -0.70 3.10 -10.17
C VAL A 65 -1.53 4.23 -9.56
N VAL A 66 -1.17 5.48 -9.86
CA VAL A 66 -1.78 6.67 -9.28
C VAL A 66 -2.58 7.49 -10.29
N SER A 67 -2.52 7.16 -11.58
CA SER A 67 -3.30 7.83 -12.63
C SER A 67 -3.87 6.84 -13.65
N PRO A 68 -5.01 7.17 -14.30
CA PRO A 68 -5.53 6.38 -15.43
C PRO A 68 -4.58 6.30 -16.63
N GLY A 69 -3.62 7.23 -16.73
CA GLY A 69 -2.57 7.23 -17.76
C GLY A 69 -1.45 6.23 -17.50
N GLY A 70 -1.48 5.52 -16.36
CA GLY A 70 -0.47 4.52 -16.00
C GLY A 70 0.72 5.09 -15.24
N ASP A 71 0.60 6.29 -14.64
CA ASP A 71 1.66 6.81 -13.77
C ASP A 71 1.80 5.93 -12.54
N ILE A 72 3.04 5.58 -12.20
CA ILE A 72 3.37 4.72 -11.07
C ILE A 72 4.27 5.45 -10.10
N VAL A 73 3.95 5.36 -8.81
CA VAL A 73 4.80 5.83 -7.72
C VAL A 73 5.45 4.64 -7.04
N THR A 74 6.77 4.74 -6.81
CA THR A 74 7.57 3.71 -6.13
C THR A 74 8.70 4.36 -5.35
N ALA A 75 9.33 3.59 -4.46
CA ALA A 75 10.48 4.03 -3.72
C ALA A 75 11.66 4.38 -4.65
N ARG A 76 12.34 5.48 -4.34
CA ARG A 76 13.52 5.95 -5.09
C ARG A 76 14.58 4.85 -5.23
N HIS A 77 14.88 4.11 -4.17
CA HIS A 77 15.96 3.11 -4.18
C HIS A 77 15.69 1.95 -5.15
N VAL A 78 14.42 1.70 -5.50
CA VAL A 78 14.04 0.75 -6.54
C VAL A 78 14.45 1.30 -7.90
N ALA A 79 14.11 2.57 -8.20
CA ALA A 79 14.31 3.15 -9.52
C ALA A 79 15.68 3.82 -9.75
N GLU A 80 16.39 4.21 -8.70
CA GLU A 80 17.59 5.05 -8.79
C GLU A 80 18.71 4.34 -9.55
N GLY A 81 19.22 4.94 -10.63
CA GLY A 81 20.26 4.34 -11.48
C GLY A 81 19.80 3.14 -12.31
N ALA A 82 18.50 2.87 -12.37
CA ALA A 82 17.95 1.84 -13.24
C ALA A 82 18.06 2.33 -14.70
N GLY A 83 18.58 1.47 -15.58
CA GLY A 83 18.56 1.77 -17.02
C GLY A 83 17.23 1.40 -17.68
N ARG A 84 16.49 0.47 -17.05
CA ARG A 84 15.15 0.05 -17.46
C ARG A 84 14.35 -0.38 -16.23
N LEU A 85 13.06 -0.06 -16.22
CA LEU A 85 12.10 -0.59 -15.25
C LEU A 85 11.12 -1.52 -15.96
N ARG A 86 10.78 -2.63 -15.31
CA ARG A 86 9.67 -3.49 -15.70
C ARG A 86 8.64 -3.50 -14.58
N VAL A 87 7.39 -3.32 -14.97
CA VAL A 87 6.23 -3.32 -14.08
C VAL A 87 5.46 -4.61 -14.32
N PHE A 88 5.05 -5.24 -13.22
CA PHE A 88 4.28 -6.46 -13.20
C PHE A 88 2.98 -6.13 -12.47
N LEU A 89 1.89 -6.13 -13.24
CA LEU A 89 0.56 -5.87 -12.69
C LEU A 89 0.08 -7.10 -11.90
N HIS A 90 -0.57 -6.87 -10.76
CA HIS A 90 -1.18 -7.93 -9.97
C HIS A 90 -2.50 -8.39 -10.63
N SER A 91 -2.41 -9.00 -11.82
CA SER A 91 -3.58 -9.53 -12.54
C SER A 91 -4.05 -10.89 -12.02
N GLY A 92 -3.26 -11.53 -11.14
CA GLY A 92 -3.51 -12.89 -10.68
C GLY A 92 -3.30 -13.97 -11.76
N GLN A 93 -2.80 -13.61 -12.94
CA GLN A 93 -2.49 -14.55 -14.01
C GLN A 93 -1.01 -14.98 -13.99
N PRO A 94 -0.73 -16.24 -14.33
CA PRO A 94 0.63 -16.80 -14.29
C PRO A 94 1.59 -16.13 -15.30
N ASP A 95 1.05 -15.53 -16.36
CA ASP A 95 1.79 -14.73 -17.33
C ASP A 95 1.59 -13.24 -17.01
N GLU A 96 2.18 -12.79 -15.89
CA GLU A 96 2.14 -11.38 -15.48
C GLU A 96 2.48 -10.47 -16.68
N GLN A 97 1.57 -9.55 -17.02
CA GLN A 97 1.79 -8.57 -18.06
C GLN A 97 2.99 -7.72 -17.67
N ARG A 98 4.10 -7.94 -18.37
CA ARG A 98 5.33 -7.17 -18.25
C ARG A 98 5.16 -5.91 -19.07
N LEU A 99 5.15 -4.78 -18.40
CA LEU A 99 5.14 -3.48 -19.05
C LEU A 99 6.49 -2.83 -18.85
N ASP A 100 7.11 -2.37 -19.95
CA ASP A 100 8.26 -1.49 -19.84
C ASP A 100 7.79 -0.15 -19.27
N ALA A 101 8.51 0.37 -18.27
CA ALA A 101 8.22 1.64 -17.66
C ALA A 101 9.39 2.61 -17.82
N THR A 102 9.04 3.89 -18.01
CA THR A 102 10.01 4.98 -18.09
C THR A 102 9.95 5.80 -16.81
N ILE A 103 11.12 6.14 -16.28
CA ILE A 103 11.23 7.05 -15.15
C ILE A 103 10.96 8.47 -15.66
N THR A 104 9.79 9.01 -15.33
CA THR A 104 9.40 10.39 -15.68
C THR A 104 9.93 11.40 -14.66
N ARG A 105 10.09 11.00 -13.39
CA ARG A 105 10.59 11.87 -12.32
C ARG A 105 11.28 11.07 -11.22
N LEU A 106 12.43 11.57 -10.75
CA LEU A 106 13.07 11.11 -9.51
C LEU A 106 13.04 12.23 -8.49
N ASP A 107 12.10 12.16 -7.54
CA ASP A 107 12.02 13.18 -6.51
C ASP A 107 13.08 12.95 -5.41
N ARG A 108 13.77 14.03 -5.00
CA ARG A 108 14.63 14.06 -3.79
C ARG A 108 13.91 14.71 -2.61
N ALA A 109 12.66 15.14 -2.78
CA ALA A 109 12.00 16.10 -1.91
C ALA A 109 11.90 15.68 -0.44
N ILE A 110 11.89 14.38 -0.13
CA ILE A 110 11.66 13.90 1.24
C ILE A 110 12.75 14.36 2.20
N ARG A 111 14.01 14.45 1.75
CA ARG A 111 15.12 14.94 2.60
C ARG A 111 14.94 16.39 3.04
N ARG A 112 13.98 17.12 2.45
CA ARG A 112 13.70 18.53 2.76
C ARG A 112 12.65 18.70 3.85
N TYR A 113 11.87 17.67 4.16
CA TYR A 113 10.79 17.78 5.14
C TYR A 113 11.22 17.22 6.49
N PRO A 114 10.95 17.92 7.60
CA PRO A 114 11.16 17.38 8.93
C PRO A 114 10.16 16.26 9.16
N LEU A 115 10.66 15.02 9.16
CA LEU A 115 9.86 13.85 9.51
C LEU A 115 10.05 13.51 10.99
N PRO A 116 8.99 13.07 11.68
CA PRO A 116 9.10 12.61 13.07
C PRO A 116 9.74 11.22 13.19
N PHE A 117 10.12 10.61 12.07
CA PHE A 117 10.75 9.28 12.00
C PHE A 117 11.55 9.11 10.70
N GLU A 118 12.38 8.06 10.67
CA GLU A 118 13.06 7.61 9.46
C GLU A 118 12.04 6.94 8.52
N ALA A 119 11.83 7.54 7.35
CA ALA A 119 10.90 7.02 6.36
C ALA A 119 11.55 5.91 5.54
N PHE A 120 10.86 4.78 5.44
CA PHE A 120 11.29 3.65 4.62
C PHE A 120 10.80 3.80 3.18
N GLU A 121 9.54 4.19 3.03
CA GLU A 121 8.90 4.38 1.73
C GLU A 121 8.15 5.70 1.71
N VAL A 122 8.05 6.31 0.51
CA VAL A 122 7.29 7.53 0.31
C VAL A 122 6.47 7.45 -0.97
N GLY A 123 5.20 7.85 -0.87
CA GLY A 123 4.32 8.11 -1.99
C GLY A 123 3.98 9.60 -2.14
N ALA A 124 3.36 9.95 -3.27
CA ALA A 124 2.81 11.29 -3.52
C ALA A 124 1.35 11.16 -3.98
N THR A 125 0.53 12.17 -3.70
CA THR A 125 -0.80 12.25 -4.33
C THR A 125 -0.65 12.52 -5.84
N PRO A 126 -1.63 12.13 -6.67
CA PRO A 126 -1.57 12.32 -8.12
C PRO A 126 -1.41 13.80 -8.53
N ASP A 127 -2.08 14.71 -7.81
CA ASP A 127 -1.97 16.16 -7.99
C ASP A 127 -0.65 16.74 -7.43
N GLY A 128 0.15 15.90 -6.77
CA GLY A 128 1.39 16.27 -6.14
C GLY A 128 1.24 17.20 -4.94
N THR A 129 0.03 17.44 -4.41
CA THR A 129 -0.19 18.34 -3.26
C THR A 129 0.41 17.78 -1.97
N TYR A 130 0.30 16.46 -1.77
CA TYR A 130 0.77 15.79 -0.57
C TYR A 130 1.82 14.71 -0.86
N LEU A 131 2.66 14.44 0.13
CA LEU A 131 3.49 13.24 0.21
C LEU A 131 3.03 12.39 1.41
N PHE A 132 3.18 11.08 1.31
CA PHE A 132 2.98 10.14 2.41
C PHE A 132 4.30 9.46 2.69
N ALA A 133 4.83 9.55 3.89
CA ALA A 133 6.03 8.83 4.29
C ALA A 133 5.67 7.75 5.30
N ALA A 134 5.98 6.50 5.01
CA ALA A 134 5.71 5.37 5.89
C ALA A 134 6.97 5.00 6.68
N SER A 135 6.78 4.71 7.96
CA SER A 135 7.82 4.11 8.81
C SER A 135 7.64 2.60 8.81
N GLU A 136 8.69 1.83 8.53
CA GLU A 136 8.66 0.37 8.67
C GLU A 136 8.71 -0.04 10.15
N GLN A 137 9.51 0.67 10.94
CA GLN A 137 9.78 0.31 12.34
C GLN A 137 8.74 0.85 13.33
N ARG A 138 7.81 1.67 12.86
CA ARG A 138 6.81 2.35 13.69
C ARG A 138 5.52 2.29 12.91
N ASP A 139 4.43 1.88 13.53
CA ASP A 139 3.09 1.81 12.94
C ASP A 139 2.55 3.23 12.66
N ARG A 140 3.24 3.99 11.80
CA ARG A 140 3.12 5.43 11.60
C ARG A 140 3.29 5.79 10.13
N VAL A 141 2.48 6.75 9.69
CA VAL A 141 2.57 7.42 8.40
C VAL A 141 2.61 8.92 8.64
N ALA A 142 3.40 9.65 7.86
CA ALA A 142 3.42 11.11 7.87
C ALA A 142 2.78 11.60 6.58
N LEU A 143 1.72 12.39 6.68
CA LEU A 143 1.15 13.15 5.59
C LEU A 143 1.82 14.52 5.55
N ILE A 144 2.41 14.90 4.42
CA ILE A 144 3.21 16.10 4.28
C ILE A 144 2.59 16.97 3.20
N GLU A 145 2.17 18.17 3.54
CA GLU A 145 1.73 19.18 2.58
C GLU A 145 2.96 19.83 1.95
N ARG A 146 3.12 19.73 0.62
CA ARG A 146 4.39 20.13 -0.03
C ARG A 146 4.62 21.63 -0.11
N SER A 147 3.55 22.41 -0.25
CA SER A 147 3.63 23.87 -0.38
C SER A 147 4.16 24.52 0.89
N THR A 148 3.75 23.99 2.04
CA THR A 148 4.07 24.52 3.37
C THR A 148 5.15 23.72 4.09
N GLY A 149 5.38 22.46 3.67
CA GLY A 149 6.18 21.49 4.41
C GLY A 149 5.53 21.02 5.71
N ARG A 150 4.23 21.30 5.92
CA ARG A 150 3.52 20.90 7.14
C ARG A 150 3.36 19.38 7.19
N THR A 151 3.82 18.77 8.28
CA THR A 151 3.75 17.33 8.50
C THR A 151 2.68 16.99 9.54
N VAL A 152 1.80 16.03 9.21
CA VAL A 152 0.82 15.43 10.12
C VAL A 152 1.18 13.97 10.30
N GLU A 153 1.42 13.55 11.54
CA GLU A 153 1.64 12.13 11.86
C GLU A 153 0.30 11.41 12.06
N LEU A 154 0.15 10.26 11.40
CA LEU A 154 -0.97 9.35 11.49
C LEU A 154 -0.47 8.02 12.09
N ARG A 155 -1.14 7.50 13.12
CA ARG A 155 -0.86 6.17 13.66
C ARG A 155 -1.72 5.13 12.96
N LEU A 156 -1.08 4.10 12.41
CA LEU A 156 -1.74 2.96 11.78
C LEU A 156 -2.09 1.93 12.86
N GLY A 157 -3.08 2.29 13.69
CA GLY A 157 -3.53 1.44 14.79
C GLY A 157 -2.66 1.57 16.05
N GLY A 158 -3.35 1.73 17.17
CA GLY A 158 -2.86 1.38 18.50
C GLY A 158 -3.88 0.43 19.12
N PRO A 159 -3.58 -0.20 20.27
CA PRO A 159 -4.63 -0.87 21.02
C PRO A 159 -5.79 0.13 21.21
N PRO A 160 -7.06 -0.30 21.06
CA PRO A 160 -8.17 0.56 21.43
C PRO A 160 -7.91 1.07 22.85
N ALA A 161 -8.17 2.36 23.09
CA ALA A 161 -8.08 2.88 24.44
C ALA A 161 -8.87 1.93 25.35
N PRO A 162 -8.31 1.50 26.51
CA PRO A 162 -9.09 0.72 27.45
C PRO A 162 -10.41 1.47 27.70
N PRO A 163 -11.56 0.77 27.75
CA PRO A 163 -12.83 1.44 28.01
C PRO A 163 -12.66 2.33 29.25
N ALA A 164 -13.15 3.56 29.18
CA ALA A 164 -13.12 4.45 30.33
C ALA A 164 -13.75 3.69 31.51
N ARG A 165 -13.11 3.69 32.69
CA ARG A 165 -13.64 3.01 33.88
C ARG A 165 -15.10 3.44 34.08
N GLY A 166 -16.03 2.51 33.94
CA GLY A 166 -17.47 2.75 34.09
C GLY A 166 -18.29 2.78 32.79
N GLN A 167 -17.69 2.66 31.61
CA GLN A 167 -18.44 2.33 30.39
C GLN A 167 -18.55 0.81 30.27
N GLU A 168 -19.74 0.27 30.52
CA GLU A 168 -20.05 -1.07 30.01
C GLU A 168 -19.86 -1.07 28.48
N PRO A 169 -19.28 -2.14 27.90
CA PRO A 169 -19.19 -2.26 26.46
C PRO A 169 -20.60 -2.22 25.90
N THR A 170 -20.96 -1.13 25.21
CA THR A 170 -22.20 -1.10 24.43
C THR A 170 -22.11 -2.28 23.46
N PRO A 171 -23.00 -3.29 23.55
CA PRO A 171 -22.95 -4.41 22.63
C PRO A 171 -23.08 -3.84 21.22
N ALA A 172 -22.03 -4.01 20.40
CA ALA A 172 -21.93 -3.42 19.06
C ALA A 172 -23.08 -3.82 18.12
N LEU A 173 -23.89 -4.81 18.50
CA LEU A 173 -25.12 -5.22 17.84
C LEU A 173 -26.28 -4.22 17.97
N GLU A 174 -26.29 -3.34 18.99
CA GLU A 174 -27.42 -2.45 19.25
C GLU A 174 -27.39 -1.18 18.38
N LEU A 175 -26.20 -0.69 18.01
CA LEU A 175 -26.03 0.48 17.12
C LEU A 175 -26.38 0.16 15.66
N LEU A 176 -26.20 -1.09 15.20
CA LEU A 176 -26.59 -1.51 13.84
C LEU A 176 -28.10 -1.73 13.68
N GLN A 177 -28.83 -1.97 14.78
CA GLN A 177 -30.28 -2.13 14.75
C GLN A 177 -31.04 -0.79 14.80
N GLN A 178 -30.38 0.29 15.22
CA GLN A 178 -30.99 1.63 15.32
C GLN A 178 -30.87 2.46 14.03
N SER A 179 -30.01 2.06 13.08
CA SER A 179 -29.75 2.82 11.85
C SER A 179 -30.48 2.32 10.60
N THR A 180 -31.34 1.31 10.69
CA THR A 180 -32.23 0.94 9.57
C THR A 180 -33.44 1.89 9.54
N PRO A 181 -33.61 2.74 8.51
CA PRO A 181 -34.84 3.50 8.36
C PRO A 181 -36.01 2.51 8.24
N ARG A 182 -37.01 2.65 9.11
CA ARG A 182 -38.29 1.92 8.98
C ARG A 182 -38.82 2.19 7.59
N ARG A 183 -38.83 1.15 6.75
CA ARG A 183 -39.43 1.17 5.42
C ARG A 183 -40.88 1.59 5.57
N GLY A 184 -41.19 2.83 5.18
CA GLY A 184 -42.55 3.36 5.19
C GLY A 184 -43.46 2.45 4.39
N LYS A 185 -44.61 2.10 4.98
CA LYS A 185 -45.68 1.35 4.34
C LYS A 185 -46.10 2.10 3.07
N PRO A 186 -46.14 1.47 1.88
CA PRO A 186 -46.65 2.14 0.69
C PRO A 186 -48.12 2.46 0.91
N ALA A 187 -48.50 3.72 0.69
CA ALA A 187 -49.88 4.14 0.63
C ALA A 187 -50.53 3.45 -0.59
N VAL A 188 -51.55 2.64 -0.34
CA VAL A 188 -52.45 2.14 -1.38
C VAL A 188 -53.32 3.32 -1.78
N ALA A 189 -53.09 3.87 -2.97
CA ALA A 189 -54.03 4.80 -3.59
C ALA A 189 -55.25 4.00 -4.04
N GLY A 190 -56.40 4.34 -3.48
CA GLY A 190 -57.71 3.93 -3.99
C GLY A 190 -58.29 5.05 -4.86
N GLU A 191 -59.06 4.60 -5.86
CA GLU A 191 -59.90 5.30 -6.84
C GLU A 191 -59.21 5.93 -8.06
#